data_AF-I7CDA1-F1
#
_entry.id   AF-I7CDA1-F1
#
_cell.length_a   1.000
_cell.length_b   1.000
_cell.length_c   1.000
_cell.angle_alpha   90.00
_cell.angle_beta   90.00
_cell.angle_gamma   90.00
#
_symmetry.space_group_name_H-M   'P 1'
#
loop_
_entity.id
_entity.type
_entity.pdbx_description
1 polymer ?
#
loop_
_entity_poly.entity_id
_entity_poly.type
_entity_poly.pdbx_seq_one_letter_code
_entity_poly.pdbx_strand_id
1 'polypeptide(L)' 'MSTPTKAANGKVAMVLMKSEEADATIDVLAVDQPDVKVVDEGPYWYLEHPSEIRVNMARVSQEMGGKDITIG' A
#
# COMPACT_ATOMS: atom_id res chain seq x y z
N MET A 1 32.79 -16.65 -11.47
CA MET A 1 31.65 -16.96 -10.58
C MET A 1 30.59 -15.91 -10.84
N SER A 2 29.66 -16.20 -11.75
CA SER A 2 28.59 -15.28 -12.12
C SER A 2 27.51 -15.36 -11.04
N THR A 3 27.27 -14.28 -10.32
CA THR A 3 26.14 -14.16 -9.41
C THR A 3 24.87 -14.40 -10.22
N PRO A 4 23.96 -15.31 -9.83
CA PRO A 4 22.71 -15.45 -10.54
C PRO A 4 21.91 -14.16 -10.34
N THR A 5 21.80 -13.34 -11.38
CA THR A 5 20.80 -12.27 -11.44
C THR A 5 19.45 -12.97 -11.50
N LYS A 6 18.84 -13.18 -10.34
CA LYS A 6 17.43 -13.54 -10.26
C LYS A 6 16.69 -12.43 -11.01
N ALA A 7 16.06 -12.75 -12.14
CA ALA A 7 15.13 -11.82 -12.76
C ALA A 7 14.11 -11.46 -11.67
N ALA A 8 14.18 -10.22 -11.18
CA ALA A 8 13.32 -9.76 -10.11
C ALA A 8 11.93 -9.54 -10.71
N ASN A 9 11.19 -10.62 -10.93
CA ASN A 9 9.72 -10.58 -10.98
C ASN A 9 9.19 -10.33 -9.55
N GLY A 10 9.79 -9.37 -8.84
CA GLY A 10 9.56 -9.09 -7.44
C GLY A 10 8.27 -8.31 -7.32
N LYS A 11 7.21 -8.98 -6.89
CA LYS A 11 5.99 -8.31 -6.46
C LYS A 11 6.28 -7.57 -5.16
N VAL A 12 5.88 -6.31 -5.08
CA VAL A 12 5.87 -5.54 -3.84
C VAL A 12 4.56 -5.84 -3.14
N ALA A 13 4.66 -6.20 -1.87
CA ALA A 13 3.50 -6.44 -1.03
C ALA A 13 3.55 -5.54 0.20
N MET A 14 2.40 -5.01 0.59
CA MET A 14 2.20 -4.23 1.80
C MET A 14 1.02 -4.83 2.57
N VAL A 15 1.18 -4.94 3.88
CA VAL A 15 0.13 -5.43 4.77
C VAL A 15 -0.28 -4.30 5.69
N LEU A 16 -1.57 -3.98 5.71
CA LEU A 16 -2.14 -2.96 6.58
C LEU A 16 -3.09 -3.64 7.56
N MET A 17 -2.83 -3.52 8.86
CA MET A 17 -3.81 -3.92 9.87
C MET A 17 -5.07 -3.07 9.70
N LYS A 18 -6.26 -3.65 9.86
CA LYS A 18 -7.50 -2.90 9.71
C LYS A 18 -7.58 -1.76 10.72
N SER A 19 -7.74 -0.55 10.21
CA SER A 19 -7.84 0.69 10.96
C SER A 19 -8.42 1.78 10.06
N GLU A 20 -8.89 2.88 10.64
CA GLU A 20 -9.35 4.07 9.90
C GLU A 20 -8.27 4.57 8.92
N GLU A 21 -6.99 4.49 9.31
CA GLU A 21 -5.85 4.89 8.48
C GLU A 21 -5.60 3.92 7.32
N ALA A 22 -5.76 2.62 7.54
CA ALA A 22 -5.61 1.61 6.50
C ALA A 22 -6.70 1.75 5.43
N ASP A 23 -7.94 2.00 5.85
CA ASP A 23 -9.06 2.20 4.95
C ASP A 23 -8.86 3.48 4.12
N ALA A 24 -8.46 4.59 4.74
CA ALA A 24 -8.10 5.83 4.03
C ALA A 24 -6.93 5.64 3.05
N THR A 25 -5.94 4.82 3.40
CA THR A 25 -4.82 4.47 2.52
C THR A 25 -5.29 3.72 1.28
N ILE A 26 -6.23 2.78 1.45
CA ILE A 26 -6.81 2.01 0.34
C ILE A 26 -7.62 2.92 -0.58
N ASP A 27 -8.42 3.85 -0.03
CA ASP A 27 -9.21 4.79 -0.81
C ASP A 27 -8.32 5.69 -1.68
N VAL A 28 -7.20 6.19 -1.12
CA VAL A 28 -6.22 6.97 -1.89
C VAL A 28 -5.56 6.11 -2.97
N LEU A 29 -5.17 4.88 -2.66
CA LEU A 29 -4.54 3.97 -3.62
C LEU A 29 -5.50 3.56 -4.75
N ALA A 30 -6.79 3.38 -4.46
CA ALA A 30 -7.79 3.05 -5.47
C ALA A 30 -7.92 4.14 -6.55
N VAL A 31 -7.64 5.40 -6.20
CA VAL A 31 -7.64 6.54 -7.13
C VAL A 31 -6.28 6.69 -7.82
N ASP A 32 -5.18 6.60 -7.07
CA ASP A 32 -3.85 6.98 -7.55
C ASP A 32 -3.09 5.85 -8.22
N GLN A 33 -3.36 4.62 -7.81
CA GLN A 33 -2.75 3.40 -8.32
C GLN A 33 -3.79 2.27 -8.39
N PRO A 34 -4.78 2.37 -9.31
CA PRO A 34 -5.88 1.39 -9.41
C PRO A 34 -5.41 -0.03 -9.76
N ASP A 35 -4.16 -0.17 -10.24
CA ASP A 35 -3.54 -1.45 -10.57
C ASP A 35 -3.04 -2.21 -9.32
N VAL A 36 -3.06 -1.58 -8.13
CA VAL A 36 -2.76 -2.24 -6.86
C VAL A 36 -3.88 -3.21 -6.54
N LYS A 37 -3.53 -4.49 -6.41
CA LYS A 37 -4.48 -5.51 -5.98
C LYS A 37 -4.66 -5.40 -4.46
N VAL A 38 -5.90 -5.24 -4.01
CA VAL A 38 -6.27 -5.21 -2.58
C VAL A 38 -7.10 -6.46 -2.26
N VAL A 39 -6.74 -7.15 -1.17
CA VAL A 39 -7.43 -8.37 -0.70
C VAL A 39 -7.74 -8.22 0.79
N ASP A 40 -8.99 -8.53 1.18
CA ASP A 40 -9.37 -8.67 2.59
C ASP A 40 -8.98 -10.05 3.09
N GLU A 41 -8.06 -10.13 4.06
CA GLU A 41 -7.65 -11.39 4.69
C GLU A 41 -8.25 -11.57 6.10
N GLY A 42 -9.21 -10.73 6.48
CA GLY A 42 -9.90 -10.76 7.76
C GLY A 42 -9.37 -9.71 8.74
N PRO A 43 -8.25 -9.94 9.45
CA PRO A 43 -7.70 -8.97 10.39
C PRO A 43 -6.82 -7.89 9.74
N TYR A 44 -6.46 -8.06 8.48
CA TYR A 44 -5.62 -7.13 7.73
C TYR A 44 -6.01 -7.08 6.24
N TRP A 45 -5.55 -6.02 5.59
CA TRP A 45 -5.58 -5.83 4.15
C TRP A 45 -4.24 -6.25 3.55
N TYR A 46 -4.27 -7.05 2.50
CA TYR A 46 -3.10 -7.42 1.71
C TYR A 46 -3.10 -6.67 0.38
N LEU A 47 -2.07 -5.86 0.15
CA LEU A 47 -1.90 -5.06 -1.06
C LEU A 47 -0.70 -5.57 -1.84
N GLU A 48 -0.85 -5.73 -3.16
CA GLU A 48 0.20 -6.24 -4.04
C GLU A 48 0.29 -5.43 -5.34
N HIS A 49 1.51 -5.11 -5.77
CA HIS A 49 1.78 -4.51 -7.07
C HIS A 49 3.05 -5.07 -7.72
N PRO A 50 3.13 -5.21 -9.06
CA PRO A 50 4.29 -5.80 -9.73
C PRO A 50 5.60 -5.00 -9.66
N SER A 51 5.55 -3.70 -9.33
CA SER A 51 6.73 -2.83 -9.32
C SER A 51 6.91 -2.08 -8.00
N GLU A 52 5.97 -1.23 -7.63
CA GLU A 52 6.00 -0.39 -6.43
C GLU A 52 4.59 -0.06 -5.94
N ILE A 53 4.45 0.26 -4.66
CA ILE A 53 3.25 0.86 -4.08
C ILE A 53 3.65 2.22 -3.52
N ARG A 54 3.01 3.31 -3.95
CA ARG A 54 3.28 4.66 -3.41
C ARG A 54 2.05 5.21 -2.73
N VAL A 55 2.18 5.51 -1.44
CA VAL A 55 1.11 6.13 -0.66
C VAL A 55 1.39 7.62 -0.51
N ASN A 56 0.45 8.46 -0.95
CA ASN A 56 0.52 9.90 -0.74
C ASN A 56 -0.04 10.24 0.66
N MET A 57 0.84 10.31 1.66
CA MET A 57 0.46 10.55 3.05
C MET A 57 -0.31 11.86 3.28
N ALA A 58 -0.07 12.89 2.45
CA ALA A 58 -0.84 14.13 2.54
C ALA A 58 -2.31 13.93 2.15
N ARG A 59 -2.57 13.07 1.17
CA ARG A 59 -3.94 12.71 0.79
C ARG A 59 -4.60 11.79 1.79
N VAL A 60 -3.87 10.81 2.32
CA VAL A 60 -4.39 9.95 3.40
C VAL A 60 -4.80 10.82 4.60
N SER A 61 -3.97 11.80 4.96
CA SER A 61 -4.29 12.78 6.01
C SER A 61 -5.57 13.57 5.69
N GLN A 62 -5.74 14.03 4.44
CA GLN A 62 -6.96 14.73 4.00
C GLN A 62 -8.21 13.85 4.12
N GLU A 63 -8.15 12.59 3.70
CA GLU A 63 -9.25 11.62 3.85
C GLU A 63 -9.60 11.38 5.33
N MET A 64 -8.60 11.42 6.22
CA MET A 64 -8.79 11.31 7.67
C MET A 64 -9.20 12.63 8.36
N GLY A 65 -9.55 13.67 7.59
CA GLY A 65 -10.00 14.96 8.11
C GLY A 65 -8.86 15.92 8.50
N GLY A 66 -7.67 15.77 7.92
CA GLY A 66 -6.50 16.61 8.16
C GLY A 66 -5.72 16.28 9.43
N LYS A 67 -5.87 15.06 9.97
CA LYS A 67 -5.09 14.58 11.12
C LYS A 67 -3.63 14.37 10.68
N ASP A 68 -2.67 14.76 11.51
CA ASP A 68 -1.25 14.49 11.27
C ASP A 68 -1.00 12.98 11.29
N ILE A 69 -0.51 12.46 10.17
CA ILE A 69 -0.09 11.06 10.06
C ILE A 69 1.42 11.00 10.28
N THR A 70 1.84 10.27 11.31
CA THR A 70 3.26 10.02 11.60
C THR A 70 3.60 8.59 11.22
N ILE A 71 4.60 8.41 10.36
CA ILE A 71 5.18 7.09 10.11
C ILE A 71 6.16 6.82 11.25
N GLY A 72 5.83 5.86 12.13
CA GLY A 72 6.66 5.42 13.25
C GLY A 72 7.69 4.37 12.87
#